data_AF-A0A0C9ZMC3-F1
#
_entry.id   AF-A0A0C9ZMC3-F1
#
_cell.length_a   1.000
_cell.length_b   1.000
_cell.length_c   1.000
_cell.angle_alpha   90.00
_cell.angle_beta   90.00
_cell.angle_gamma   90.00
#
_symmetry.space_group_name_H-M   'P 1'
#
loop_
_entity.id
_entity.type
_entity.pdbx_description
1 polymer ?
#
loop_
_entity_poly.entity_id
_entity_poly.type
_entity_poly.pdbx_seq_one_letter_code
_entity_poly.pdbx_strand_id
1 'polypeptide(L)' 'HTDSINTLAFSPCGVYLASGGDDRQLIIWRVSDGTLLYRLVLESAVTAVMWHPTGRGVL' A
#
# COMPACT_ATOMS: atom_id res chain seq x y z
N HIS A 1 3.80 9.51 -1.07
CA HIS A 1 4.86 9.18 -2.02
C HIS A 1 5.59 10.46 -2.42
N THR A 2 6.89 10.35 -2.73
CA THR A 2 7.72 11.47 -3.25
C THR A 2 8.00 11.35 -4.75
N ASP A 3 7.52 10.28 -5.38
CA ASP A 3 7.58 10.01 -6.81
C ASP A 3 6.25 9.35 -7.27
N SER A 4 6.15 8.97 -8.55
CA SER A 4 4.98 8.35 -9.17
C SER A 4 4.43 7.18 -8.36
N ILE A 5 3.11 7.19 -8.15
CA ILE A 5 2.39 6.06 -7.58
C ILE A 5 2.03 5.13 -8.73
N ASN A 6 2.50 3.90 -8.67
CA ASN A 6 2.26 2.90 -9.71
C ASN A 6 1.07 2.00 -9.39
N THR A 7 0.75 1.84 -8.10
CA THR A 7 -0.23 0.85 -7.66
C THR A 7 -0.94 1.26 -6.38
N LEU A 8 -2.24 0.91 -6.31
CA LEU A 8 -3.14 1.18 -5.21
C LEU A 8 -4.13 0.03 -5.07
N ALA A 9 -4.35 -0.46 -3.85
CA ALA A 9 -5.35 -1.49 -3.58
C ALA A 9 -6.00 -1.31 -2.21
N PHE A 10 -7.34 -1.31 -2.18
CA PHE A 10 -8.08 -1.41 -0.92
C PHE A 10 -8.03 -2.84 -0.38
N SER A 11 -7.96 -2.97 0.94
CA SER A 11 -8.09 -4.26 1.58
C SER A 11 -9.51 -4.81 1.39
N PRO A 12 -9.71 -6.15 1.39
CA PRO A 12 -11.03 -6.75 1.25
C PRO A 12 -12.03 -6.30 2.33
N CYS A 13 -11.53 -5.94 3.52
CA CYS A 13 -12.34 -5.42 4.61
C CYS A 13 -12.62 -3.91 4.52
N GLY A 14 -12.04 -3.19 3.55
CA GLY A 14 -12.22 -1.76 3.35
C GLY A 14 -11.57 -0.84 4.40
N VAL A 15 -10.90 -1.42 5.40
CA VAL A 15 -10.28 -0.65 6.51
C VAL A 15 -8.93 -0.05 6.10
N TYR A 16 -8.23 -0.69 5.16
CA TYR A 16 -6.88 -0.32 4.78
C TYR A 16 -6.77 -0.04 3.28
N LEU A 17 -5.83 0.84 2.93
CA LEU A 17 -5.39 1.09 1.57
C LEU A 17 -3.88 0.83 1.51
N ALA A 18 -3.43 0.05 0.52
CA ALA A 18 -2.03 -0.10 0.20
C ALA A 18 -1.68 0.76 -1.01
N SER A 19 -0.55 1.44 -0.98
CA SER A 19 -0.01 2.22 -2.10
C SER A 19 1.47 1.92 -2.32
N GLY A 20 1.88 1.89 -3.59
CA GLY A 20 3.24 1.61 -4.01
C GLY A 20 3.69 2.51 -5.17
N GLY A 21 4.96 2.92 -5.18
CA GLY A 21 5.48 3.84 -6.19
C GLY A 21 6.96 3.69 -6.54
N ASP A 22 7.42 4.56 -7.45
CA ASP A 22 8.80 4.67 -7.92
C ASP A 22 9.76 5.20 -6.85
N ASP A 23 9.20 5.83 -5.80
CA ASP A 23 9.93 6.20 -4.59
C ASP A 23 10.33 5.00 -3.73
N ARG A 24 10.05 3.78 -4.20
CA ARG A 24 10.35 2.50 -3.55
C ARG A 24 9.65 2.34 -2.21
N GLN A 25 8.56 3.07 -1.98
CA GLN A 25 7.78 2.96 -0.75
C GLN A 25 6.56 2.09 -0.98
N LEU A 26 6.31 1.18 -0.04
CA LEU A 26 5.01 0.57 0.19
C LEU A 26 4.41 1.23 1.43
N ILE A 27 3.23 1.82 1.31
CA ILE A 27 2.57 2.53 2.41
C ILE A 27 1.19 1.91 2.65
N ILE A 28 0.88 1.65 3.92
CA ILE A 28 -0.45 1.22 4.36
C ILE A 28 -1.11 2.38 5.10
N TRP A 29 -2.32 2.71 4.68
CA TRP A 29 -3.15 3.78 5.22
C TRP A 29 -4.38 3.20 5.91
N ARG A 30 -4.84 3.83 6.98
CA ARG A 30 -6.20 3.65 7.49
C ARG A 30 -7.15 4.50 6.65
N VAL A 31 -8.20 3.90 6.13
CA VAL A 31 -9.14 4.59 5.23
C VAL A 31 -9.98 5.64 5.97
N SER A 32 -10.38 5.37 7.20
CA SER A 32 -11.33 6.22 7.94
C SER A 32 -10.85 7.64 8.21
N ASP A 33 -9.54 7.83 8.37
CA ASP A 33 -8.93 9.11 8.77
C ASP A 33 -7.68 9.48 7.95
N GLY A 34 -7.30 8.66 6.97
CA GLY A 34 -6.10 8.88 6.16
C GLY A 34 -4.78 8.69 6.92
N THR A 35 -4.81 8.10 8.12
CA THR A 35 -3.59 7.89 8.92
C THR A 35 -2.64 6.93 8.20
N LEU A 36 -1.38 7.32 8.08
CA LEU A 36 -0.30 6.42 7.68
C LEU A 36 -0.02 5.44 8.82
N LEU A 37 -0.26 4.14 8.60
CA LEU A 37 -0.02 3.09 9.59
C LEU A 37 1.35 2.46 9.45
N TYR A 38 1.75 2.18 8.20
CA TYR A 38 3.02 1.52 7.90
C TYR A 38 3.67 2.18 6.71
N ARG A 39 5.00 2.24 6.74
CA ARG A 39 5.85 2.60 5.61
C ARG A 39 7.00 1.62 5.56
N LEU A 40 7.16 0.96 4.42
CA LEU A 40 8.29 0.10 4.12
C LEU A 40 9.03 0.66 2.92
N VAL A 41 10.35 0.73 3.02
CA VAL A 41 11.23 1.13 1.91
C VAL A 41 11.83 -0.15 1.33
N LEU A 42 11.62 -0.36 0.03
CA LEU A 42 12.12 -1.52 -0.70
C LEU A 42 13.35 -1.14 -1.55
N GLU A 43 14.04 -2.15 -2.07
CA GLU A 43 15.23 -1.95 -2.90
C GLU A 43 14.88 -1.40 -4.29
N SER A 44 13.64 -1.62 -4.76
CA SER A 44 13.14 -1.24 -6.08
C SER A 44 11.73 -0.65 -6.02
N ALA A 45 11.28 -0.12 -7.16
CA ALA A 45 9.94 0.43 -7.33
C ALA A 45 8.87 -0.62 -7.07
N VAL A 46 7.76 -0.19 -6.44
CA VAL A 46 6.60 -1.06 -6.22
C VAL A 46 5.68 -0.89 -7.41
N THR A 47 5.56 -1.91 -8.25
CA THR A 47 4.78 -1.85 -9.51
C THR A 47 3.38 -2.44 -9.38
N ALA A 48 3.18 -3.33 -8.42
CA ALA A 48 1.89 -3.96 -8.13
C ALA A 48 1.78 -4.25 -6.64
N VAL A 49 0.56 -4.13 -6.11
CA VAL A 49 0.21 -4.63 -4.78
C VAL A 49 -1.11 -5.38 -4.88
N MET A 50 -1.25 -6.46 -4.13
CA MET A 50 -2.55 -7.08 -3.92
C MET A 50 -2.74 -7.46 -2.47
N TRP A 51 -3.97 -7.36 -1.99
CA TRP A 51 -4.31 -7.93 -0.69
C TRP A 51 -4.63 -9.40 -0.85
N HIS A 52 -4.20 -10.20 0.12
CA HIS A 52 -4.70 -11.56 0.21
C HIS A 52 -6.24 -11.52 0.37
N PRO A 53 -7.02 -12.35 -0.35
CA PRO A 53 -8.49 -12.26 -0.36
C PRO A 53 -9.14 -12.47 1.02
N THR A 54 -8.45 -13.11 1.95
CA THR A 54 -8.91 -13.26 3.34
C THR A 54 -8.53 -12.08 4.26
N GLY A 55 -7.88 -11.05 3.73
CA GLY A 55 -7.40 -9.88 4.47
C GLY A 55 -6.14 -10.12 5.32
N ARG A 56 -5.55 -11.32 5.26
CA ARG A 56 -4.30 -11.64 5.96
C ARG A 56 -3.09 -11.29 5.10
N GLY A 57 -2.73 -10.00 5.08
CA GLY A 57 -1.48 -9.51 4.48
C GLY A 57 -1.61 -8.93 3.07
N VAL A 58 -0.53 -8.27 2.65
CA VAL A 58 -0.30 -7.69 1.32
C VAL A 58 0.79 -8.51 0.64
N LEU A 59 0.56 -8.89 -0.61
CA LEU A 59 1.48 -9.62 -1.48
C LEU A 59 2.04 -8.69 -2.56
#